data_AF-A0A820REL0-F1
#
_entry.id   AF-A0A820REL0-F1
#
_cell.length_a   1.000
_cell.length_b   1.000
_cell.length_c   1.000
_cell.angle_alpha   90.00
_cell.angle_beta   90.00
_cell.angle_gamma   90.00
#
_symmetry.space_group_name_H-M   'P 1'
#
loop_
_entity.id
_entity.type
_entity.pdbx_description
1 polymer ?
#
loop_
_entity_poly.entity_id
_entity_poly.type
_entity_poly.pdbx_seq_one_letter_code
_entity_poly.pdbx_strand_id
1 'polypeptide(L)'
;HRILLENEKYNIDVANQLGRTAIQLAIENEHLEVVTLLLYSCDGQKIREAILLAIYLGHIQIAEACLHHPTFRRLNDKRAITDSEGTFWQTPTSDDTQFASDITPLMLAAQHNRTEI
;
A
#
# COMPACT_ATOMS: atom_id res chain seq x y z
N HIS A 1 11.56 -24.94 0.21
CA HIS A 1 10.24 -25.61 0.19
C HIS A 1 9.15 -24.57 -0.10
N ARG A 2 8.69 -24.47 -1.36
CA ARG A 2 7.66 -23.51 -1.83
C ARG A 2 6.25 -24.11 -1.67
N ILE A 3 5.77 -24.29 -0.45
CA ILE A 3 4.48 -24.98 -0.20
C ILE A 3 3.27 -24.02 -0.12
N LEU A 4 3.49 -22.70 -0.04
CA LEU A 4 2.40 -21.75 0.23
C LEU A 4 1.55 -21.31 -0.98
N LEU A 5 1.82 -21.80 -2.20
CA LEU A 5 1.12 -21.33 -3.41
C LEU A 5 -0.06 -22.22 -3.87
N GLU A 6 -0.35 -23.32 -3.16
CA GLU A 6 -1.30 -24.35 -3.64
C GLU A 6 -2.73 -24.25 -3.12
N ASN A 7 -3.08 -23.19 -2.37
CA ASN A 7 -4.44 -23.01 -1.86
C ASN A 7 -5.14 -21.82 -2.52
N GLU A 8 -6.09 -22.13 -3.41
CA GLU A 8 -7.02 -21.24 -4.14
C GLU A 8 -7.92 -20.33 -3.25
N LYS A 9 -7.66 -20.27 -1.94
CA LYS A 9 -8.44 -19.50 -0.96
C LYS A 9 -7.59 -18.93 0.17
N TYR A 10 -6.31 -18.61 -0.04
CA TYR A 10 -5.62 -17.76 0.92
C TYR A 10 -6.21 -16.36 0.83
N ASN A 11 -7.16 -16.08 1.71
CA ASN A 11 -7.63 -14.74 1.98
C ASN A 11 -6.45 -13.99 2.63
N ILE A 12 -5.59 -13.40 1.78
CA ILE A 12 -4.49 -12.51 2.17
C ILE A 12 -4.97 -11.28 2.96
N ASP A 13 -6.28 -11.05 3.01
CA ASP A 13 -6.94 -10.06 3.86
C ASP A 13 -7.21 -10.54 5.28
N VAL A 14 -6.64 -11.68 5.70
CA VAL A 14 -6.66 -12.05 7.11
C VAL A 14 -5.87 -11.00 7.89
N ALA A 15 -6.63 -10.10 8.48
CA ALA A 15 -6.17 -9.17 9.49
C ALA A 15 -5.83 -9.93 10.78
N ASN A 16 -4.77 -9.50 11.47
CA ASN A 16 -4.54 -9.94 12.84
C ASN A 16 -5.65 -9.42 13.77
N GLN A 17 -5.61 -9.76 15.05
CA GLN A 17 -6.59 -9.30 16.06
C GLN A 17 -6.70 -7.77 16.18
N LEU A 18 -5.82 -7.01 15.53
CA LEU A 18 -5.76 -5.55 15.49
C LEU A 18 -6.17 -4.97 14.13
N GLY A 19 -6.70 -5.77 13.19
CA GLY A 19 -7.08 -5.26 11.87
C GLY A 19 -5.94 -5.20 10.85
N ARG A 20 -4.69 -5.56 11.22
CA ARG A 20 -3.52 -5.40 10.35
C ARG A 20 -3.36 -6.57 9.38
N THR A 21 -3.23 -6.25 8.10
CA THR A 21 -2.94 -7.18 7.01
C THR A 21 -1.47 -7.61 7.00
N ALA A 22 -1.18 -8.74 6.35
CA ALA A 22 0.18 -9.27 6.23
C ALA A 22 1.16 -8.27 5.58
N ILE A 23 0.69 -7.46 4.62
CA ILE A 23 1.53 -6.46 3.95
C ILE A 23 1.86 -5.28 4.88
N GLN A 24 0.92 -4.82 5.70
CA GLN A 24 1.18 -3.76 6.69
C GLN A 24 2.25 -4.21 7.69
N LEU A 25 2.15 -5.44 8.20
CA LEU A 25 3.17 -5.99 9.10
C LEU A 25 4.54 -6.11 8.42
N ALA A 26 4.60 -6.51 7.15
CA ALA A 26 5.85 -6.58 6.41
C ALA A 26 6.48 -5.18 6.20
N ILE A 27 5.67 -4.15 5.98
CA ILE A 27 6.13 -2.76 5.85
C ILE A 27 6.62 -2.22 7.20
N GLU A 28 5.89 -2.45 8.29
CA GLU A 28 6.28 -2.04 9.65
C GLU A 28 7.60 -2.65 10.09
N ASN A 29 7.89 -3.89 9.67
CA ASN A 29 9.16 -4.56 9.96
C ASN A 29 10.25 -4.30 8.90
N GLU A 30 10.01 -3.41 7.94
CA GLU A 30 10.96 -3.08 6.86
C GLU A 30 11.39 -4.29 5.99
N HIS A 31 10.54 -5.31 5.89
CA HIS A 31 10.82 -6.55 5.14
C HIS A 31 10.54 -6.41 3.65
N LEU A 32 11.39 -5.68 2.93
CA LEU A 32 11.24 -5.37 1.49
C LEU A 32 10.90 -6.60 0.61
N GLU A 33 11.58 -7.72 0.81
CA GLU A 33 11.38 -8.93 0.00
C GLU A 33 9.99 -9.56 0.25
N VAL A 34 9.49 -9.49 1.48
CA VAL A 34 8.14 -9.96 1.82
C VAL A 34 7.09 -9.00 1.25
N VAL A 35 7.31 -7.69 1.33
CA VAL A 35 6.42 -6.70 0.74
C VAL A 35 6.30 -6.91 -0.76
N THR A 36 7.42 -7.06 -1.47
CA THR A 36 7.40 -7.27 -2.93
C THR A 36 6.66 -8.54 -3.34
N LEU A 37 6.77 -9.62 -2.57
CA LEU A 37 6.00 -10.85 -2.80
C LEU A 37 4.50 -10.65 -2.57
N LEU A 38 4.11 -9.95 -1.48
CA LEU A 38 2.71 -9.73 -1.14
C LEU A 38 2.00 -8.75 -2.11
N LEU A 39 2.73 -7.83 -2.74
CA LEU A 39 2.19 -6.91 -3.74
C LEU A 39 1.59 -7.61 -4.97
N TYR A 40 2.04 -8.82 -5.30
CA TYR A 40 1.48 -9.60 -6.41
C TYR A 40 0.07 -10.11 -6.13
N SER A 41 -0.28 -10.27 -4.86
CA SER A 41 -1.59 -10.76 -4.45
C SER A 41 -2.53 -9.62 -4.02
N CYS A 42 -2.02 -8.43 -3.75
CA CYS A 42 -2.81 -7.29 -3.27
C CYS A 42 -3.59 -6.54 -4.38
N ASP A 43 -4.77 -6.03 -4.00
CA ASP A 43 -5.55 -5.11 -4.83
C ASP A 43 -4.91 -3.72 -4.89
N GLY A 44 -5.26 -2.95 -5.92
CA GLY A 44 -4.74 -1.60 -6.10
C GLY A 44 -5.01 -0.62 -4.94
N GLN A 45 -6.07 -0.84 -4.17
CA GLN A 45 -6.35 -0.06 -2.94
C GLN A 45 -5.28 -0.33 -1.87
N LYS A 46 -5.00 -1.61 -1.59
CA LYS A 46 -4.01 -2.03 -0.58
C LYS A 46 -2.60 -1.60 -0.96
N ILE A 47 -2.29 -1.58 -2.25
CA ILE A 47 -1.00 -1.06 -2.73
C ILE A 47 -0.88 0.44 -2.46
N ARG A 48 -1.94 1.23 -2.64
CA ARG A 48 -1.92 2.66 -2.28
C ARG A 48 -1.71 2.86 -0.78
N GLU A 49 -2.43 2.10 0.04
CA GLU A 49 -2.30 2.18 1.49
C GLU A 49 -0.90 1.74 1.96
N ALA A 50 -0.33 0.70 1.35
CA ALA A 50 1.05 0.28 1.56
C ALA A 50 2.07 1.39 1.24
N ILE A 51 1.86 2.13 0.15
CA ILE A 51 2.72 3.27 -0.21
C ILE A 51 2.62 4.38 0.84
N LEU A 52 1.40 4.75 1.25
CA LEU A 52 1.17 5.75 2.29
C LEU A 52 1.84 5.34 3.61
N LEU A 53 1.71 4.06 4.00
CA LEU A 53 2.35 3.52 5.19
C LEU A 53 3.87 3.53 5.12
N ALA A 54 4.45 3.16 3.97
CA ALA A 54 5.90 3.19 3.78
C ALA A 54 6.44 4.62 3.89
N ILE A 55 5.73 5.61 3.35
CA ILE A 55 6.11 7.03 3.46
C ILE A 55 5.96 7.52 4.90
N TYR A 56 4.87 7.15 5.59
CA TYR A 56 4.65 7.49 7.01
C TYR A 56 5.81 7.04 7.90
N LEU A 57 6.33 5.84 7.64
CA LEU A 57 7.42 5.24 8.39
C LEU A 57 8.81 5.67 7.89
N GLY A 58 8.90 6.40 6.77
CA GLY A 58 10.16 6.81 6.16
C GLY A 58 10.89 5.69 5.39
N HIS A 59 10.22 4.58 5.08
CA HIS A 59 10.79 3.44 4.37
C HIS A 59 10.83 3.69 2.85
N ILE A 60 11.76 4.53 2.40
CA ILE A 60 11.85 4.99 0.99
C ILE A 60 11.98 3.81 0.02
N GLN A 61 12.83 2.82 0.33
CA GLN A 61 13.05 1.65 -0.54
C GLN A 61 11.77 0.84 -0.76
N ILE A 62 10.94 0.72 0.27
CA ILE A 62 9.66 0.00 0.19
C ILE A 62 8.65 0.81 -0.62
N ALA A 63 8.59 2.13 -0.40
CA ALA A 63 7.73 3.03 -1.18
C ALA A 63 8.09 2.98 -2.68
N GLU A 64 9.37 3.03 -3.01
CA GLU A 64 9.87 2.91 -4.38
C GLU A 64 9.52 1.55 -4.99
N ALA A 65 9.74 0.45 -4.26
CA ALA A 65 9.41 -0.88 -4.76
C ALA A 65 7.91 -1.03 -5.05
N CYS A 66 7.04 -0.44 -4.22
CA CYS A 66 5.60 -0.42 -4.45
C CYS A 66 5.22 0.39 -5.71
N LEU A 67 5.84 1.56 -5.90
CA LEU A 67 5.61 2.44 -7.06
C LEU A 67 6.08 1.82 -8.38
N HIS A 68 7.22 1.12 -8.36
CA HIS A 68 7.77 0.43 -9.53
C HIS A 68 7.06 -0.89 -9.84
N HIS A 69 6.15 -1.36 -8.97
CA HIS A 69 5.48 -2.64 -9.16
C HIS A 69 4.53 -2.61 -10.38
N PRO A 70 4.56 -3.62 -11.26
CA PRO A 70 3.79 -3.63 -12.50
C PRO A 70 2.28 -3.58 -12.29
N THR A 71 1.76 -4.08 -11.16
CA THR A 71 0.32 -3.96 -10.85
C THR A 71 -0.08 -2.52 -10.54
N PHE A 72 0.75 -1.78 -9.78
CA PHE A 72 0.52 -0.37 -9.51
C PHE A 72 0.59 0.48 -10.78
N ARG A 73 1.59 0.25 -11.63
CA ARG A 73 1.73 0.96 -12.90
C ARG A 73 0.50 0.75 -13.80
N ARG A 74 0.04 -0.49 -13.93
CA ARG A 74 -1.19 -0.82 -14.69
C ARG A 74 -2.45 -0.18 -14.09
N LEU A 75 -2.53 -0.10 -12.76
CA LEU A 75 -3.62 0.58 -12.07
C LEU A 75 -3.60 2.08 -12.35
N ASN A 76 -2.42 2.69 -12.34
CA ASN A 76 -2.20 4.10 -12.65
C ASN A 76 -2.58 4.42 -14.09
N ASP A 77 -2.10 3.63 -15.06
CA ASP A 77 -2.39 3.83 -16.49
C ASP A 77 -3.90 3.72 -16.79
N LYS A 78 -4.60 2.74 -16.18
CA LYS A 78 -6.05 2.56 -16.36
C LYS A 78 -6.87 3.72 -15.76
N ARG A 79 -6.40 4.33 -14.67
CA ARG A 79 -7.11 5.43 -13.99
C ARG A 79 -6.80 6.81 -14.57
N ALA A 80 -5.59 7.02 -15.09
CA ALA A 80 -5.23 8.23 -15.85
C ALA A 80 -6.15 8.45 -17.08
N ILE A 81 -6.76 7.39 -17.60
CA ILE A 81 -7.69 7.44 -18.74
C ILE A 81 -9.13 7.76 -18.29
N THR A 82 -9.49 7.53 -17.03
CA THR A 82 -10.90 7.51 -16.57
C THR A 82 -11.28 8.63 -15.59
N ASP A 83 -10.34 9.41 -15.06
CA ASP A 83 -10.61 10.27 -13.90
C ASP A 83 -10.15 11.72 -14.05
N SER A 84 -10.97 12.64 -13.53
CA SER A 84 -10.75 14.08 -13.50
C SER A 84 -9.85 14.45 -12.32
N GLU A 85 -8.57 14.74 -12.61
CA GLU A 85 -7.53 15.46 -11.83
C GLU A 85 -7.39 15.35 -10.29
N GLY A 86 -8.13 14.54 -9.52
CA GLY A 86 -8.00 14.56 -8.05
C GLY A 86 -8.35 13.30 -7.27
N THR A 87 -8.99 12.31 -7.89
CA THR A 87 -9.58 11.16 -7.19
C THR A 87 -8.65 9.94 -7.11
N PHE A 88 -7.44 10.01 -7.67
CA PHE A 88 -6.54 8.86 -7.80
C PHE A 88 -6.14 8.21 -6.46
N TRP A 89 -5.85 9.02 -5.45
CA TRP A 89 -5.48 8.57 -4.11
C TRP A 89 -6.66 8.32 -3.19
N GLN A 90 -7.89 8.60 -3.64
CA GLN A 90 -9.07 8.38 -2.80
C GLN A 90 -9.28 6.89 -2.55
N THR A 91 -9.17 6.53 -1.28
CA THR A 91 -9.59 5.23 -0.76
C THR A 91 -11.06 5.33 -0.36
N PRO A 92 -11.88 4.28 -0.54
CA PRO A 92 -13.23 4.27 0.00
C PRO A 92 -13.16 4.49 1.51
N THR A 93 -14.11 5.27 2.04
CA THR A 93 -14.29 5.48 3.48
C THR A 93 -14.79 4.18 4.11
N SER A 94 -13.89 3.24 4.31
CA SER A 94 -14.14 2.07 5.15
C SER A 94 -13.57 2.39 6.53
N ASP A 95 -14.28 2.02 7.60
CA ASP A 95 -13.81 2.21 8.98
C ASP A 95 -12.47 1.52 9.27
N ASP A 96 -12.04 0.61 8.38
CA ASP A 96 -10.79 -0.14 8.47
C ASP A 96 -9.56 0.59 7.87
N THR A 97 -9.71 1.76 7.24
CA THR A 97 -8.56 2.45 6.61
C THR A 97 -7.72 3.21 7.63
N GLN A 98 -6.40 2.99 7.61
CA GLN A 98 -5.47 3.65 8.54
C GLN A 98 -5.27 5.15 8.25
N PHE A 99 -5.68 5.58 7.06
CA PHE A 99 -5.47 6.93 6.55
C PHE A 99 -6.79 7.54 6.07
N ALA A 100 -6.95 8.86 6.25
CA ALA A 100 -8.10 9.59 5.73
C ALA A 100 -8.19 9.46 4.20
N SER A 101 -9.41 9.39 3.67
CA SER A 101 -9.68 9.15 2.24
C SER A 101 -9.13 10.22 1.30
N ASP A 102 -8.78 11.40 1.81
CA ASP A 102 -8.23 12.54 1.07
C ASP A 102 -6.72 12.67 1.18
N ILE A 103 -6.04 11.83 1.98
CA ILE A 103 -4.60 11.97 2.16
C ILE A 103 -3.85 11.47 0.93
N THR A 104 -3.00 12.33 0.39
CA THR A 104 -2.09 11.98 -0.70
C THR A 104 -0.70 11.68 -0.15
N PRO A 105 0.12 10.86 -0.84
CA PRO A 105 1.52 10.65 -0.49
C PRO A 105 2.31 11.95 -0.33
N LEU A 106 2.00 12.95 -1.17
CA LEU A 106 2.63 14.27 -1.10
C LEU A 106 2.22 15.05 0.16
N MET A 107 0.94 15.01 0.55
CA MET A 107 0.48 15.60 1.81
C MET A 107 1.15 14.94 3.01
N LEU A 108 1.26 13.61 3.01
CA LEU A 108 1.87 12.85 4.10
C LEU A 108 3.38 13.16 4.21
N ALA A 109 4.10 13.15 3.09
CA ALA A 109 5.52 13.52 3.05
C ALA A 109 5.74 14.97 3.49
N ALA A 110 4.87 15.91 3.08
CA ALA A 110 4.97 17.30 3.50
C ALA A 110 4.69 17.51 5.00
N GLN A 111 3.82 16.70 5.61
CA GLN A 111 3.59 16.71 7.05
C GLN A 111 4.81 16.19 7.82
N HIS A 112 5.39 15.06 7.40
CA HIS A 112 6.54 14.46 8.06
C HIS A 112 7.84 15.27 7.89
N ASN A 113 8.05 15.90 6.73
CA ASN A 113 9.22 16.74 6.50
C ASN A 113 9.24 18.03 7.33
N ARG A 114 8.12 18.44 7.95
CA ARG A 114 8.09 19.55 8.93
C ARG A 114 8.41 19.12 10.36
N THR A 115 8.34 17.83 10.67
CA THR A 115 8.56 17.32 12.03
C THR A 115 10.00 16.91 12.32
N GLU A 116 10.85 16.78 11.30
CA GLU A 116 12.31 16.62 11.43
C GLU A 116 13.00 17.99 11.65
N ILE A 117 12.60 18.74 12.68
CA ILE A 117 13.26 19.97 13.15
C ILE A 117 14.12 19.74 14.38
#